data_AF-A0A936MRI6-F1
#
_entry.id   AF-A0A936MRI6-F1
#
_cell.length_a   1.000
_cell.length_b   1.000
_cell.length_c   1.000
_cell.angle_alpha   90.00
_cell.angle_beta   90.00
_cell.angle_gamma   90.00
#
_symmetry.space_group_name_H-M   'P 1'
#
loop_
_entity.id
_entity.type
_entity.pdbx_description
1 polymer ?
#
loop_
_entity_poly.entity_id
_entity_poly.type
_entity_poly.pdbx_seq_one_letter_code
_entity_poly.pdbx_strand_id
1 'polypeptide(L)'
;MNLNLLCATIAIGALGIAGCAGNSTDTYKGEAVESGTIKIAVTGTDNVAKNESPPRKLENQTVTVTRNGGKYTAKFGNCELSGESSTSNMAVVKNSCEVKVANWEGKLPLSATLSFGEGGALKMEVLGTTKNDNAVVTYEWTFTGKK
;
A
#
# COMPACT_ATOMS: atom_id res chain seq x y z
N MET A 1 39.31 -18.78 9.59
CA MET A 1 38.89 -17.36 9.69
C MET A 1 37.39 -17.35 9.40
N ASN A 2 36.55 -17.09 10.40
CA ASN A 2 35.09 -17.30 10.36
C ASN A 2 34.38 -16.01 9.93
N LEU A 3 33.65 -16.04 8.80
CA LEU A 3 33.04 -14.85 8.15
C LEU A 3 31.73 -14.35 8.79
N ASN A 4 31.31 -14.90 9.92
CA ASN A 4 29.96 -14.69 10.49
C ASN A 4 29.88 -13.56 11.55
N LEU A 5 30.88 -12.70 11.68
CA LEU A 5 30.96 -11.73 12.79
C LEU A 5 31.00 -10.25 12.38
N LEU A 6 30.52 -9.88 11.19
CA LEU A 6 30.61 -8.50 10.69
C LEU A 6 29.29 -7.73 10.51
N CYS A 7 28.12 -8.24 10.91
CA CYS A 7 26.86 -7.46 10.92
C CYS A 7 26.39 -7.03 12.33
N ALA A 8 27.27 -7.00 13.33
CA ALA A 8 26.89 -6.69 14.73
C ALA A 8 27.24 -5.28 15.22
N THR A 9 27.80 -4.39 14.39
CA THR A 9 28.35 -3.12 14.91
C THR A 9 28.11 -1.92 13.98
N ILE A 10 26.86 -1.65 13.61
CA ILE A 10 26.48 -0.31 13.11
C ILE A 10 25.15 0.07 13.74
N ALA A 11 25.22 0.44 15.03
CA ALA A 11 24.24 1.33 15.63
C ALA A 11 24.84 2.74 15.60
N ILE A 12 24.01 3.70 15.20
CA ILE A 12 24.21 5.16 15.21
C ILE A 12 24.90 5.72 13.95
N GLY A 13 24.14 6.56 13.24
CA GLY A 13 24.68 7.54 12.29
C GLY A 13 24.01 7.47 10.94
N ALA A 14 23.28 8.52 10.60
CA ALA A 14 22.71 8.72 9.28
C ALA A 14 23.76 8.58 8.15
N LEU A 15 23.26 8.20 6.96
CA LEU A 15 23.92 8.14 5.65
C LEU A 15 24.43 6.77 5.21
N GLY A 16 23.64 6.15 4.32
CA GLY A 16 24.11 5.45 3.12
C GLY A 16 25.19 4.38 3.29
N ILE A 17 24.81 3.17 3.68
CA ILE A 17 25.58 1.97 3.34
C ILE A 17 24.61 0.85 3.01
N ALA A 18 24.65 0.38 1.76
CA ALA A 18 24.00 -0.86 1.36
C ALA A 18 24.67 -2.02 2.10
N GLY A 19 24.00 -2.63 3.08
CA GLY A 19 24.51 -3.79 3.80
C GLY A 19 23.56 -4.27 4.90
N CYS A 20 23.21 -5.56 4.85
CA CYS A 20 22.30 -6.28 5.76
C CYS A 20 20.90 -5.65 5.80
N ALA A 21 19.96 -6.22 5.03
CA ALA A 21 18.56 -5.80 5.02
C ALA A 21 17.95 -6.05 6.41
N GLY A 22 18.09 -5.07 7.30
CA GLY A 22 17.70 -5.15 8.69
C GLY A 22 16.20 -5.23 8.84
N ASN A 23 15.77 -5.82 9.95
CA ASN A 23 14.37 -5.82 10.33
C ASN A 23 14.02 -4.42 10.85
N SER A 24 12.94 -3.82 10.33
CA SER A 24 12.43 -2.55 10.83
C SER A 24 10.91 -2.55 10.81
N THR A 25 10.30 -1.83 11.74
CA THR A 25 8.87 -1.52 11.72
C THR A 25 8.73 -0.02 11.87
N ASP A 26 8.23 0.62 10.84
CA ASP A 26 8.06 2.06 10.75
C ASP A 26 6.57 2.40 10.67
N THR A 27 6.17 3.46 11.35
CA THR A 27 4.78 3.96 11.31
C THR A 27 4.78 5.32 10.66
N TYR A 28 3.93 5.50 9.66
CA TYR A 28 3.80 6.73 8.89
C TYR A 28 2.43 7.34 9.14
N LYS A 29 2.39 8.62 9.50
CA LYS A 29 1.16 9.38 9.66
C LYS A 29 1.02 10.39 8.54
N GLY A 30 -0.19 10.54 8.01
CA GLY A 30 -0.40 11.43 6.88
C GLY A 30 -1.82 11.47 6.36
N GLU A 31 -1.91 11.90 5.11
CA GLU A 31 -3.14 12.07 4.39
C GLU A 31 -3.32 10.99 3.35
N ALA A 32 -4.57 10.75 3.02
CA ALA A 32 -5.01 9.66 2.19
C ALA A 32 -6.11 10.16 1.26
N VAL A 33 -5.95 9.94 -0.04
CA VAL A 33 -6.94 10.32 -1.05
C VAL A 33 -7.44 9.05 -1.69
N GLU A 34 -8.72 8.76 -1.52
CA GLU A 34 -9.39 7.66 -2.19
C GLU A 34 -10.11 8.20 -3.41
N SER A 35 -9.63 7.85 -4.60
CA SER A 35 -10.18 8.25 -5.90
C SER A 35 -10.97 7.13 -6.56
N GLY A 36 -11.15 5.99 -5.88
CA GLY A 36 -11.75 4.78 -6.41
C GLY A 36 -12.97 5.03 -7.29
N THR A 37 -12.99 4.43 -8.46
CA THR A 37 -14.07 4.51 -9.43
C THR A 37 -14.84 3.20 -9.44
N ILE A 38 -16.13 3.24 -9.08
CA ILE A 38 -16.99 2.05 -9.19
C ILE A 38 -17.81 2.18 -10.47
N LYS A 39 -17.71 1.19 -11.35
CA LYS A 39 -18.55 1.06 -12.53
C LYS A 39 -19.43 -0.18 -12.36
N ILE A 40 -20.61 0.00 -11.78
CA ILE A 40 -21.58 -1.09 -11.65
C ILE A 40 -22.30 -1.26 -13.00
N ALA A 41 -22.32 -2.49 -13.53
CA ALA A 41 -23.12 -2.83 -14.69
C ALA A 41 -24.50 -3.31 -14.18
N VAL A 42 -25.51 -2.46 -14.26
CA VAL A 42 -26.85 -2.89 -13.84
C VAL A 42 -27.39 -3.87 -14.87
N THR A 43 -27.44 -5.16 -14.52
CA THR A 43 -28.02 -6.21 -15.37
C THR A 43 -29.44 -5.85 -15.75
N GLY A 44 -29.73 -5.78 -17.06
CA GLY A 44 -31.05 -5.49 -17.60
C GLY A 44 -31.32 -4.04 -17.99
N THR A 45 -30.32 -3.15 -18.03
CA THR A 45 -30.48 -1.77 -18.55
C THR A 45 -29.33 -1.36 -19.46
N ASP A 46 -29.63 -0.62 -20.54
CA ASP A 46 -28.66 0.02 -21.46
C ASP A 46 -27.95 1.25 -20.84
N ASN A 47 -28.15 1.50 -19.54
CA ASN A 47 -27.62 2.69 -18.88
C ASN A 47 -26.16 2.49 -18.45
N VAL A 48 -25.32 3.36 -19.01
CA VAL A 48 -23.88 3.50 -18.76
C VAL A 48 -23.56 3.57 -17.27
N ALA A 49 -22.54 2.84 -16.86
CA ALA A 49 -21.99 2.78 -15.50
C ALA A 49 -21.91 4.15 -14.81
N LYS A 50 -22.75 4.37 -13.79
CA LYS A 50 -22.68 5.56 -12.93
C LYS A 50 -21.50 5.41 -11.97
N ASN A 51 -20.60 6.40 -11.95
CA ASN A 51 -19.55 6.47 -10.94
C ASN A 51 -20.18 6.86 -9.61
N GLU A 52 -20.35 5.90 -8.71
CA GLU A 52 -21.00 6.12 -7.41
C GLU A 52 -20.04 6.59 -6.31
N SER A 53 -18.73 6.73 -6.60
CA SER A 53 -17.74 7.08 -5.59
C SER A 53 -16.92 8.31 -5.98
N PRO A 54 -17.27 9.51 -5.47
CA PRO A 54 -16.43 10.69 -5.65
C PRO A 54 -15.12 10.56 -4.84
N PRO A 55 -14.04 11.24 -5.26
CA PRO A 55 -12.81 11.25 -4.49
C PRO A 55 -13.04 11.79 -3.07
N ARG A 56 -12.50 11.11 -2.06
CA ARG A 56 -12.55 11.55 -0.66
C ARG A 56 -11.15 11.69 -0.08
N LYS A 57 -10.92 12.77 0.65
CA LYS A 57 -9.69 12.99 1.43
C LYS A 57 -9.93 12.54 2.87
N LEU A 58 -9.04 11.69 3.37
CA LEU A 58 -9.03 11.15 4.72
C LEU A 58 -7.77 11.69 5.42
N GLU A 59 -7.98 12.45 6.49
CA GLU A 59 -6.89 12.99 7.29
C GLU A 59 -6.47 11.99 8.39
N ASN A 60 -5.28 12.20 8.95
CA ASN A 60 -4.75 11.44 10.09
C ASN A 60 -4.71 9.92 9.89
N GLN A 61 -4.47 9.47 8.65
CA GLN A 61 -4.30 8.06 8.37
C GLN A 61 -2.93 7.56 8.83
N THR A 62 -2.89 6.29 9.20
CA THR A 62 -1.68 5.61 9.67
C THR A 62 -1.39 4.40 8.80
N VAL A 63 -0.16 4.30 8.31
CA VAL A 63 0.36 3.14 7.60
C VAL A 63 1.57 2.61 8.36
N THR A 64 1.54 1.32 8.70
CA THR A 64 2.69 0.66 9.33
C THR A 64 3.38 -0.20 8.28
N VAL A 65 4.67 0.02 8.06
CA VAL A 65 5.48 -0.80 7.15
C VAL A 65 6.50 -1.57 7.97
N THR A 66 6.47 -2.90 7.84
CA THR A 66 7.49 -3.79 8.38
C THR A 66 8.37 -4.29 7.26
N ARG A 67 9.68 -4.14 7.42
CA ARG A 67 10.72 -4.73 6.58
C ARG A 67 11.34 -5.90 7.32
N ASN A 68 11.46 -7.04 6.65
CA ASN A 68 12.22 -8.18 7.13
C ASN A 68 13.10 -8.70 5.98
N GLY A 69 14.37 -8.31 5.97
CA GLY A 69 15.21 -8.56 4.81
C GLY A 69 14.72 -7.82 3.56
N GLY A 70 14.55 -8.57 2.48
CA GLY A 70 13.97 -8.09 1.22
C GLY A 70 12.43 -8.05 1.20
N LYS A 71 11.77 -8.54 2.25
CA LYS A 71 10.32 -8.63 2.35
C LYS A 71 9.73 -7.43 3.06
N TYR A 72 8.58 -6.98 2.56
CA TYR A 72 7.84 -5.84 3.06
C TYR A 72 6.40 -6.26 3.38
N THR A 73 5.90 -5.78 4.50
CA THR A 73 4.49 -5.87 4.89
C THR A 73 3.99 -4.47 5.18
N ALA A 74 2.93 -4.02 4.50
CA ALA A 74 2.28 -2.74 4.75
C ALA A 74 0.88 -2.98 5.31
N LYS A 75 0.61 -2.40 6.47
CA LYS A 75 -0.69 -2.44 7.14
C LYS A 75 -1.34 -1.07 7.11
N PHE A 76 -2.57 -1.01 6.61
CA PHE A 76 -3.42 0.18 6.63
C PHE A 76 -4.86 -0.22 6.97
N GLY A 77 -5.45 0.44 7.96
CA GLY A 77 -6.73 0.01 8.52
C GLY A 77 -6.70 -1.48 8.93
N ASN A 78 -7.66 -2.25 8.41
CA ASN A 78 -7.76 -3.71 8.63
C ASN A 78 -7.07 -4.55 7.53
N CYS A 79 -6.38 -3.90 6.59
CA CYS A 79 -5.72 -4.54 5.47
C CYS A 79 -4.22 -4.68 5.73
N GLU A 80 -3.67 -5.85 5.43
CA GLU A 80 -2.24 -6.12 5.46
C GLU A 80 -1.80 -6.66 4.10
N LEU A 81 -0.88 -5.97 3.45
CA LEU A 81 -0.31 -6.34 2.15
C LEU A 81 1.12 -6.82 2.34
N SER A 82 1.55 -7.83 1.58
CA SER A 82 2.92 -8.35 1.66
C SER A 82 3.57 -8.43 0.28
N GLY A 83 4.89 -8.31 0.23
CA GLY A 83 5.63 -8.40 -1.02
C GLY A 83 7.12 -8.20 -0.83
N GLU A 84 7.80 -7.88 -1.90
CA GLU A 84 9.25 -7.77 -1.94
C GLU A 84 9.67 -6.41 -2.51
N SER A 85 10.90 -6.02 -2.18
CA SER A 85 11.53 -4.83 -2.76
C SER A 85 11.65 -4.99 -4.28
N SER A 86 11.23 -3.96 -5.02
CA SER A 86 11.52 -3.83 -6.44
C SER A 86 12.81 -3.04 -6.67
N THR A 87 13.11 -2.06 -5.81
CA THR A 87 14.37 -1.30 -5.76
C THR A 87 14.71 -0.90 -4.31
N SER A 88 15.86 -0.25 -4.08
CA SER A 88 16.27 0.18 -2.72
C SER A 88 15.24 1.08 -2.02
N ASN A 89 14.47 1.85 -2.79
CA ASN A 89 13.52 2.84 -2.28
C ASN A 89 12.07 2.53 -2.67
N MET A 90 11.83 1.37 -3.29
CA MET A 90 10.49 0.94 -3.70
C MET A 90 10.23 -0.53 -3.36
N ALA A 91 9.01 -0.79 -2.92
CA ALA A 91 8.49 -2.14 -2.74
C ALA A 91 7.10 -2.25 -3.34
N VAL A 92 6.77 -3.43 -3.87
CA VAL A 92 5.42 -3.73 -4.34
C VAL A 92 4.86 -4.81 -3.43
N VAL A 93 3.76 -4.50 -2.76
CA VAL A 93 3.08 -5.39 -1.82
C VAL A 93 1.66 -5.69 -2.32
N LYS A 94 1.20 -6.92 -2.16
CA LYS A 94 -0.09 -7.39 -2.67
C LYS A 94 -0.80 -8.26 -1.64
N ASN A 95 -2.12 -8.21 -1.61
CA ASN A 95 -2.99 -9.13 -0.91
C ASN A 95 -4.44 -8.88 -1.33
N SER A 96 -5.35 -9.76 -0.92
CA SER A 96 -6.78 -9.47 -0.95
C SER A 96 -7.20 -8.83 0.36
N CYS A 97 -7.86 -7.68 0.29
CA CYS A 97 -8.39 -6.99 1.45
C CYS A 97 -9.86 -6.69 1.29
N GLU A 98 -10.58 -6.67 2.41
CA GLU A 98 -11.95 -6.20 2.45
C GLU A 98 -11.96 -4.69 2.23
N VAL A 99 -12.66 -4.27 1.19
CA VAL A 99 -12.82 -2.88 0.80
C VAL A 99 -14.31 -2.58 0.73
N LYS A 100 -14.68 -1.43 1.27
CA LYS A 100 -16.03 -0.88 1.17
C LYS A 100 -15.99 0.41 0.36
N VAL A 101 -16.57 0.38 -0.83
CA VAL A 101 -16.69 1.52 -1.73
C VAL A 101 -18.14 1.60 -2.16
N ALA A 102 -18.77 2.78 -2.09
CA ALA A 102 -20.18 3.07 -2.40
C ALA A 102 -21.04 1.89 -2.96
N ASN A 103 -21.98 1.37 -2.16
CA ASN A 103 -22.87 0.25 -2.49
C ASN A 103 -22.18 -1.09 -2.84
N TRP A 104 -20.87 -1.20 -2.65
CA TRP A 104 -20.09 -2.43 -2.82
C TRP A 104 -19.21 -2.70 -1.59
N GLU A 105 -19.21 -3.94 -1.13
CA GLU A 105 -18.36 -4.42 -0.04
C GLU A 105 -17.89 -5.83 -0.40
N GLY A 106 -16.59 -6.07 -0.27
CA GLY A 106 -16.03 -7.38 -0.57
C GLY A 106 -14.51 -7.39 -0.59
N LYS A 107 -13.95 -8.58 -0.84
CA LYS A 107 -12.49 -8.73 -0.99
C LYS A 107 -12.05 -8.31 -2.39
N LEU A 108 -11.15 -7.32 -2.47
CA LEU A 108 -10.48 -6.91 -3.71
C LEU A 108 -9.03 -7.37 -3.71
N PRO A 109 -8.51 -7.88 -4.84
CA PRO A 109 -7.07 -8.03 -5.01
C PRO A 109 -6.45 -6.63 -5.09
N LEU A 110 -5.69 -6.26 -4.08
CA LEU A 110 -4.98 -4.99 -4.00
C LEU A 110 -3.50 -5.19 -4.29
N SER A 111 -2.92 -4.22 -4.98
CA SER A 111 -1.48 -4.02 -5.13
C SER A 111 -1.15 -2.62 -4.66
N ALA A 112 -0.15 -2.48 -3.81
CA ALA A 112 0.36 -1.19 -3.37
C ALA A 112 1.83 -1.03 -3.74
N THR A 113 2.16 0.12 -4.31
CA THR A 113 3.54 0.56 -4.52
C THR A 113 3.94 1.47 -3.36
N LEU A 114 4.92 1.04 -2.57
CA LEU A 114 5.52 1.82 -1.50
C LEU A 114 6.74 2.56 -2.05
N SER A 115 6.78 3.87 -1.92
CA SER A 115 7.91 4.73 -2.30
C SER A 115 8.45 5.46 -1.08
N PHE A 116 9.69 5.18 -0.71
CA PHE A 116 10.36 5.75 0.46
C PHE A 116 11.20 6.95 0.04
N GLY A 117 10.86 8.12 0.57
CA GLY A 117 11.56 9.38 0.29
C GLY A 117 12.54 9.79 1.39
N GLU A 118 13.25 10.89 1.14
CA GLU A 118 14.13 11.51 2.12
C GLU A 118 13.37 11.96 3.38
N GLY A 119 14.08 12.08 4.50
CA GLY A 119 13.49 12.54 5.76
C GLY A 119 12.41 11.63 6.35
N GLY A 120 12.32 10.37 5.90
CA GLY A 120 11.32 9.42 6.40
C GLY A 120 9.93 9.59 5.76
N ALA A 121 9.84 10.18 4.57
CA ALA A 121 8.59 10.25 3.81
C ALA A 121 8.19 8.89 3.23
N LEU A 122 6.88 8.65 3.14
CA LEU A 122 6.27 7.52 2.45
C LEU A 122 5.15 8.02 1.53
N LYS A 123 5.23 7.63 0.27
CA LYS A 123 4.08 7.63 -0.65
C LYS A 123 3.67 6.19 -0.90
N MET A 124 2.39 5.89 -0.75
CA MET A 124 1.83 4.57 -1.04
C MET A 124 0.66 4.71 -2.01
N GLU A 125 0.76 4.01 -3.14
CA GLU A 125 -0.27 4.01 -4.20
C GLU A 125 -0.89 2.63 -4.27
N VAL A 126 -2.15 2.51 -3.86
CA VAL A 126 -2.92 1.26 -3.81
C VAL A 126 -3.91 1.23 -4.97
N LEU A 127 -3.87 0.13 -5.73
CA LEU A 127 -4.77 -0.16 -6.82
C LEU A 127 -5.35 -1.56 -6.66
N GLY A 128 -6.66 -1.70 -6.87
CA GLY A 128 -7.30 -3.00 -6.97
C GLY A 128 -8.46 -2.97 -7.94
N THR A 129 -8.51 -3.95 -8.83
CA THR A 129 -9.58 -4.05 -9.81
C THR A 129 -10.15 -5.46 -9.78
N THR A 130 -11.48 -5.55 -9.71
CA THR A 130 -12.20 -6.79 -9.98
C THR A 130 -13.30 -6.55 -11.00
N LYS A 131 -13.61 -7.59 -11.77
CA LYS A 131 -14.71 -7.59 -12.74
C LYS A 131 -15.47 -8.90 -12.60
N ASN A 132 -16.79 -8.80 -12.56
CA ASN A 132 -17.70 -9.93 -12.80
C ASN A 132 -18.74 -9.52 -13.85
N ASP A 133 -19.71 -10.40 -14.10
CA ASP A 133 -20.76 -10.18 -15.10
C ASP A 133 -21.65 -8.96 -14.79
N ASN A 134 -21.65 -8.48 -13.53
CA ASN A 134 -22.55 -7.46 -13.01
C ASN A 134 -21.83 -6.16 -12.58
N ALA A 135 -20.51 -6.13 -12.49
CA ALA A 135 -19.78 -4.96 -12.00
C ALA A 135 -18.29 -4.97 -12.37
N VAL A 136 -17.75 -3.78 -12.58
CA VAL A 136 -16.32 -3.48 -12.55
C VAL A 136 -16.06 -2.56 -11.36
N VAL A 137 -15.30 -3.04 -10.38
CA VAL A 137 -14.94 -2.26 -9.19
C VAL A 137 -13.45 -1.94 -9.27
N THR A 138 -13.13 -0.65 -9.37
CA THR A 138 -11.75 -0.16 -9.32
C THR A 138 -11.57 0.65 -8.05
N TYR A 139 -10.71 0.17 -7.16
CA TYR A 139 -10.31 0.85 -5.94
C TYR A 139 -8.95 1.49 -6.15
N GLU A 140 -8.88 2.80 -5.97
CA GLU A 140 -7.65 3.58 -6.06
C GLU A 140 -7.52 4.43 -4.81
N TRP A 141 -6.35 4.34 -4.17
CA TRP A 141 -6.05 5.05 -2.95
C TRP A 141 -4.59 5.48 -2.93
N THR A 142 -4.34 6.75 -2.62
CA THR A 142 -2.99 7.30 -2.48
C THR A 142 -2.79 7.84 -1.08
N PHE A 143 -1.80 7.32 -0.36
CA PHE A 143 -1.37 7.82 0.94
C PHE A 143 -0.06 8.59 0.79
N THR A 144 0.05 9.73 1.47
CA THR A 144 1.29 10.49 1.63
C THR A 144 1.47 10.82 3.10
N GLY A 145 2.59 10.41 3.68
CA GLY A 145 2.89 10.63 5.09
C GLY A 145 4.37 10.61 5.40
N LYS A 146 4.68 10.75 6.69
CA LYS A 146 6.04 10.70 7.22
C LYS A 146 6.07 9.97 8.57
N LYS A 147 7.25 9.49 8.95
CA LYS A 147 7.49 8.90 10.28
C LYS A 147 7.19 9.87 11.42
#